data_AF-A0A0U1NQK5-F1
#
_entry.id   AF-A0A0U1NQK5-F1
#
_cell.length_a   1.000
_cell.length_b   1.000
_cell.length_c   1.000
_cell.angle_alpha   90.00
_cell.angle_beta   90.00
_cell.angle_gamma   90.00
#
_symmetry.space_group_name_H-M   'P 1'
#
loop_
_entity.id
_entity.type
_entity.pdbx_description
1 polymer ?
#
loop_
_entity_poly.entity_id
_entity_poly.type
_entity_poly.pdbx_seq_one_letter_code
_entity_poly.pdbx_strand_id
1 'polypeptide(L)' 'MPLEINERKQLRSQLMIELYNHYFESGGKSFHTTREELVEDREKDLAYNYLIEKGFISADRQGNLRPTTNGIDYVEK' A
#
# COMPACT_ATOMS: atom_id res chain seq x y z
N MET A 1 -17.18 6.37 9.83
CA MET A 1 -17.73 5.00 9.96
C MET A 1 -16.71 4.03 9.40
N PRO A 2 -16.56 2.82 9.95
CA PRO A 2 -15.69 1.81 9.34
C PRO A 2 -16.20 1.46 7.94
N LEU A 3 -15.29 1.16 7.03
CA LEU A 3 -15.64 0.75 5.67
C LEU A 3 -16.34 -0.62 5.68
N GLU A 4 -17.19 -0.87 4.70
CA GLU A 4 -17.76 -2.19 4.45
C GLU A 4 -16.71 -3.15 3.88
N ILE A 5 -16.99 -4.46 3.91
CA ILE A 5 -16.03 -5.49 3.47
C ILE A 5 -15.56 -5.25 2.02
N ASN A 6 -16.48 -4.90 1.12
CA ASN A 6 -16.15 -4.67 -0.28
C ASN A 6 -15.35 -3.38 -0.48
N GLU A 7 -15.67 -2.33 0.26
CA GLU A 7 -14.93 -1.06 0.25
C GLU A 7 -13.49 -1.28 0.74
N ARG A 8 -13.28 -2.07 1.81
CA ARG A 8 -11.93 -2.43 2.25
C ARG A 8 -11.15 -3.24 1.23
N LYS A 9 -11.81 -4.16 0.51
CA LYS A 9 -11.16 -4.92 -0.58
C LYS A 9 -10.73 -3.98 -1.70
N GLN A 10 -11.62 -3.07 -2.09
CA GLN A 10 -11.33 -2.09 -3.12
C GLN A 10 -10.21 -1.14 -2.71
N LEU A 11 -10.23 -0.61 -1.49
CA LEU A 11 -9.17 0.25 -0.95
C LEU A 11 -7.80 -0.43 -1.01
N ARG A 12 -7.69 -1.68 -0.52
CA ARG A 12 -6.43 -2.43 -0.60
C ARG A 12 -5.93 -2.60 -2.03
N SER A 13 -6.84 -2.89 -2.97
CA SER A 13 -6.49 -3.03 -4.38
C SER A 13 -6.00 -1.71 -4.97
N GLN A 14 -6.69 -0.60 -4.66
CA GLN A 14 -6.31 0.74 -5.13
C GLN A 14 -4.94 1.15 -4.60
N LEU A 15 -4.69 1.02 -3.30
CA LEU A 15 -3.39 1.37 -2.70
C LEU A 15 -2.24 0.53 -3.29
N MET A 16 -2.49 -0.75 -3.57
CA MET A 16 -1.48 -1.61 -4.20
C MET A 16 -1.16 -1.17 -5.64
N ILE A 17 -2.19 -0.81 -6.42
CA ILE A 17 -2.03 -0.30 -7.80
C ILE A 17 -1.32 1.06 -7.80
N GLU A 18 -1.70 1.97 -6.91
CA GLU A 18 -1.06 3.28 -6.77
C GLU A 18 0.43 3.15 -6.45
N LEU A 19 0.78 2.28 -5.50
CA LEU A 19 2.16 2.02 -5.12
C LEU A 19 2.95 1.37 -6.27
N TYR A 20 2.34 0.43 -6.99
CA TYR A 20 2.93 -0.19 -8.18
C TYR A 20 3.23 0.86 -9.26
N ASN A 21 2.24 1.69 -9.63
CA ASN A 21 2.40 2.73 -10.64
C ASN A 21 3.50 3.72 -10.24
N HIS A 22 3.46 4.20 -8.99
CA HIS A 22 4.49 5.09 -8.47
C HIS A 22 5.88 4.47 -8.56
N TYR A 23 6.03 3.19 -8.20
CA TYR A 23 7.32 2.51 -8.25
C TYR A 23 7.89 2.47 -9.67
N PHE A 24 7.09 2.15 -10.68
CA PHE A 24 7.56 2.08 -12.07
C PHE A 24 7.72 3.46 -12.73
N GLU A 25 6.85 4.42 -12.45
CA GLU A 25 6.94 5.79 -12.97
C GLU A 25 8.14 6.55 -12.41
N SER A 26 8.51 6.28 -11.15
CA SER A 26 9.61 6.96 -10.46
C SER A 26 10.98 6.32 -10.69
N GLY A 27 11.06 5.22 -11.44
CA GLY A 27 12.29 4.46 -11.66
C GLY A 27 12.74 3.68 -10.43
N GLY A 28 11.80 3.13 -9.66
CA GLY A 28 12.05 2.29 -8.49
C GLY A 28 12.24 3.05 -7.18
N LYS A 29 11.78 4.32 -7.10
CA LYS A 29 11.78 5.06 -5.84
C LYS A 29 10.66 4.56 -4.94
N SER A 30 10.89 4.68 -3.64
CA SER A 30 9.89 4.37 -2.63
C SER A 30 8.85 5.47 -2.55
N PHE A 31 7.60 5.07 -2.33
CA PHE A 31 6.54 5.98 -1.94
C PHE A 31 6.74 6.36 -0.47
N HIS A 32 6.90 7.65 -0.20
CA HIS A 32 6.95 8.12 1.18
C HIS A 32 5.53 8.44 1.63
N THR A 33 5.03 7.69 2.62
CA THR A 33 3.82 8.09 3.35
C THR A 33 4.26 8.58 4.70
N THR A 34 3.78 9.76 5.13
CA THR A 34 4.08 10.21 6.48
C THR A 34 3.17 9.48 7.46
N ARG A 35 3.68 9.28 8.68
CA ARG A 35 2.85 8.75 9.77
C ARG A 35 1.66 9.66 10.05
N GLU A 36 1.77 10.97 9.80
CA GLU A 36 0.65 11.91 9.93
C GLU A 36 -0.48 11.60 8.93
N GLU A 37 -0.17 11.33 7.65
CA GLU A 37 -1.17 10.97 6.64
C GLU A 37 -1.91 9.65 6.97
N LEU A 38 -1.22 8.69 7.58
CA LEU A 38 -1.81 7.42 8.01
C LEU A 38 -2.62 7.55 9.30
N VAL A 39 -2.26 8.46 10.20
CA VAL A 39 -3.00 8.72 11.45
C VAL A 39 -4.33 9.41 11.17
N GLU A 40 -4.42 10.20 10.11
CA GLU A 40 -5.67 10.85 9.69
C GLU A 40 -6.67 9.87 9.03
N ASP A 41 -6.19 8.76 8.46
CA ASP A 41 -7.04 7.75 7.81
C ASP A 41 -6.76 6.32 8.33
N ARG A 42 -7.52 5.96 9.37
CA ARG A 42 -7.44 4.63 10.01
C ARG A 42 -7.67 3.46 9.04
N GLU A 43 -8.50 3.63 8.01
CA GLU A 43 -8.78 2.54 7.06
C GLU A 43 -7.60 2.34 6.10
N LYS A 44 -6.91 3.41 5.71
CA LYS A 44 -5.64 3.32 4.97
C LYS A 44 -4.53 2.67 5.79
N ASP A 45 -4.36 3.04 7.06
CA ASP A 45 -3.38 2.40 7.94
C ASP A 45 -3.62 0.89 8.05
N LEU A 46 -4.86 0.48 8.31
CA LEU A 46 -5.24 -0.94 8.34
C LEU A 46 -5.02 -1.65 6.99
N ALA A 47 -5.28 -0.97 5.88
CA ALA A 47 -5.05 -1.53 4.55
C ALA A 47 -3.56 -1.73 4.25
N TYR A 48 -2.70 -0.76 4.57
CA TYR A 48 -1.25 -0.91 4.42
C TYR A 48 -0.68 -2.00 5.32
N ASN A 49 -1.08 -2.04 6.59
CA ASN A 49 -0.66 -3.10 7.51
C ASN A 49 -1.03 -4.48 6.98
N TYR A 50 -2.26 -4.65 6.47
CA TYR A 50 -2.69 -5.89 5.82
C TYR A 50 -1.80 -6.26 4.62
N LEU A 51 -1.51 -5.31 3.73
CA LEU A 51 -0.69 -5.57 2.54
C LEU A 51 0.76 -5.90 2.89
N ILE A 52 1.30 -5.30 3.96
CA ILE A 52 2.61 -5.62 4.53
C ILE A 52 2.61 -7.03 5.11
N GLU A 53 1.63 -7.39 5.93
CA GLU A 53 1.51 -8.73 6.52
C GLU A 53 1.33 -9.83 5.47
N LYS A 54 0.65 -9.52 4.35
CA LYS A 54 0.54 -10.42 3.20
C LYS A 54 1.83 -10.53 2.39
N GLY A 55 2.82 -9.69 2.64
CA GLY A 55 4.09 -9.66 1.94
C GLY A 55 4.03 -9.04 0.55
N PHE A 56 3.02 -8.22 0.26
CA PHE A 56 2.88 -7.49 -1.01
C PHE A 56 3.59 -6.14 -1.00
N ILE A 57 3.76 -5.55 0.19
CA ILE A 57 4.45 -4.28 0.40
C ILE A 57 5.56 -4.48 1.45
N SER A 58 6.70 -3.82 1.26
CA SER A 58 7.73 -3.66 2.27
C SER A 58 7.75 -2.21 2.76
N ALA A 59 7.85 -2.02 4.07
CA ALA A 59 8.03 -0.73 4.71
C ALA A 59 9.39 -0.67 5.42
N ASP A 60 10.12 0.44 5.29
CA ASP A 60 11.31 0.68 6.09
C ASP A 60 11.00 1.45 7.39
N ARG A 61 12.03 1.66 8.23
CA ARG A 61 11.90 2.39 9.51
C ARG A 61 11.53 3.87 9.36
N GLN A 62 11.62 4.42 8.15
CA GLN A 62 11.34 5.82 7.83
C GLN A 62 9.94 5.98 7.20
N GLY A 63 9.16 4.89 7.05
CA GLY A 63 7.84 4.93 6.43
C GLY A 63 7.88 4.87 4.90
N ASN A 64 9.02 4.52 4.31
CA ASN A 64 9.12 4.35 2.86
C ASN A 64 8.51 2.99 2.46
N LEU A 65 7.51 3.04 1.60
CA LEU A 65 6.81 1.88 1.07
C LEU A 65 7.34 1.52 -0.32
N ARG A 66 7.47 0.22 -0.58
CA ARG A 66 7.80 -0.34 -1.89
C ARG A 66 7.00 -1.61 -2.14
N PRO A 67 6.56 -1.87 -3.38
CA PRO A 67 5.97 -3.16 -3.71
C PRO A 67 7.05 -4.23 -3.65
N THR A 68 6.70 -5.42 -3.16
CA THR A 68 7.56 -6.62 -3.28
C THR A 68 7.32 -7.29 -4.63
N THR A 69 8.13 -8.30 -4.97
CA THR A 69 7.86 -9.14 -6.15
C THR A 69 6.48 -9.78 -6.11
N ASN A 70 6.03 -10.25 -4.93
CA ASN A 70 4.70 -10.82 -4.76
C ASN A 70 3.58 -9.77 -4.97
N GLY A 71 3.84 -8.52 -4.57
CA GLY A 71 2.91 -7.40 -4.80
C GLY A 71 2.83 -7.01 -6.28
N ILE A 72 3.96 -6.99 -6.98
CA ILE A 72 4.02 -6.77 -8.43
C ILE A 72 3.23 -7.86 -9.15
N ASP A 73 3.52 -9.13 -8.86
CA ASP A 73 2.81 -10.27 -9.43
C ASP A 73 1.30 -10.26 -9.11
N TYR A 74 0.89 -9.65 -8.00
CA TYR A 74 -0.51 -9.52 -7.64
C TYR A 74 -1.25 -8.50 -8.53
N VAL A 75 -0.56 -7.43 -8.95
CA VAL A 75 -1.15 -6.37 -9.81
C VAL A 75 -1.14 -6.79 -11.28
N GLU A 76 -0.14 -7.52 -11.74
CA GLU A 76 0.04 -7.90 -13.14
C GLU A 76 -0.74 -9.16 -13.58
N LYS A 77 -1.45 -9.83 -12.67
CA LYS A 77 -2.26 -11.04 -12.93
C LYS A 77 -3.69 -10.71 -13.35
#